data_AF-A0A074ZSG8-F1
#
_entry.id   AF-A0A074ZSG8-F1
#
_cell.length_a   1.000
_cell.length_b   1.000
_cell.length_c   1.000
_cell.angle_alpha   90.00
_cell.angle_beta   90.00
_cell.angle_gamma   90.00
#
_symmetry.space_group_name_H-M   'P 1'
#
loop_
_entity.id
_entity.type
_entity.pdbx_description
1 polymer ?
#
loop_
_entity_poly.entity_id
_entity_poly.type
_entity_poly.pdbx_seq_one_letter_code
_entity_poly.pdbx_strand_id
1 'polypeptide(L)' 'KWVDLDKKVTNAYNEAKENVKFLSTVEKLCVPLNHTNLKLMIKKMPNLLKALGLIYQHSTFYNTFSNMTVLFVK' A
#
# COMPACT_ATOMS: atom_id res chain seq x y z
N LYS A 1 -7.57 -31.58 -0.43
CA LYS A 1 -6.39 -31.35 -1.32
C LYS A 1 -6.69 -30.32 -2.40
N TRP A 2 -7.59 -30.56 -3.37
CA TRP A 2 -7.92 -29.56 -4.41
C TRP A 2 -8.67 -28.34 -3.86
N VAL A 3 -9.65 -28.55 -2.99
CA VAL A 3 -10.41 -27.46 -2.34
C VAL A 3 -9.51 -26.52 -1.54
N ASP A 4 -8.54 -27.07 -0.81
CA ASP A 4 -7.59 -26.27 -0.02
C ASP A 4 -6.65 -25.45 -0.91
N LEU A 5 -6.24 -26.03 -2.05
CA LEU A 5 -5.42 -25.35 -3.04
C LEU A 5 -6.20 -24.20 -3.68
N ASP A 6 -7.45 -24.45 -4.08
CA ASP A 6 -8.32 -23.46 -4.69
C ASP A 6 -8.61 -22.28 -3.74
N LYS A 7 -8.81 -22.58 -2.45
CA LYS A 7 -8.92 -21.57 -1.39
C LYS A 7 -7.66 -20.72 -1.27
N LYS A 8 -6.47 -21.34 -1.30
CA LYS A 8 -5.19 -20.61 -1.25
C LYS A 8 -5.01 -19.69 -2.46
N VAL A 9 -5.32 -20.18 -3.66
CA VAL A 9 -5.24 -19.40 -4.90
C VAL A 9 -6.20 -18.21 -4.84
N THR A 10 -7.45 -18.44 -4.43
CA THR A 10 -8.45 -17.37 -4.30
C THR A 10 -8.01 -16.30 -3.30
N ASN A 11 -7.46 -16.71 -2.15
CA ASN A 11 -6.95 -15.77 -1.14
C ASN A 11 -5.78 -14.95 -1.68
N ALA A 12 -4.79 -15.59 -2.31
CA ALA A 12 -3.64 -14.90 -2.90
C ALA A 12 -4.06 -13.93 -4.02
N TYR A 13 -5.05 -14.30 -4.84
CA TYR A 13 -5.61 -13.41 -5.86
C TYR A 13 -6.29 -12.19 -5.26
N ASN A 14 -7.14 -12.38 -4.23
CA ASN A 14 -7.83 -11.28 -3.57
C ASN A 14 -6.83 -10.33 -2.89
N GLU A 15 -5.82 -10.88 -2.20
CA GLU A 15 -4.75 -10.10 -1.59
C GLU A 15 -3.96 -9.30 -2.63
N ALA A 16 -3.56 -9.92 -3.73
CA ALA A 16 -2.86 -9.22 -4.82
C ALA A 16 -3.73 -8.08 -5.38
N LYS A 17 -5.03 -8.32 -5.59
CA LYS A 17 -5.98 -7.33 -6.08
C LYS A 17 -6.13 -6.14 -5.12
N GLU A 18 -6.16 -6.38 -3.82
CA GLU A 18 -6.20 -5.30 -2.82
C GLU A 18 -4.87 -4.54 -2.73
N ASN A 19 -3.74 -5.25 -2.77
CA ASN A 19 -2.42 -4.65 -2.77
C ASN A 19 -2.21 -3.70 -3.96
N VAL A 20 -2.74 -4.03 -5.15
CA VAL A 20 -2.72 -3.12 -6.30
C VAL A 20 -3.49 -1.82 -6.03
N LYS A 21 -4.64 -1.89 -5.33
CA LYS A 21 -5.40 -0.69 -4.96
C LYS A 21 -4.66 0.17 -3.94
N PHE A 22 -4.01 -0.47 -2.97
CA PHE A 22 -3.16 0.20 -1.98
C PHE A 22 -2.02 0.94 -2.67
N LEU A 23 -1.27 0.27 -3.54
CA LEU A 23 -0.18 0.87 -4.30
C LEU A 23 -0.65 2.04 -5.17
N SER A 24 -1.76 1.90 -5.88
CA SER A 24 -2.32 3.00 -6.68
C SER A 24 -2.73 4.21 -5.83
N THR A 25 -3.21 3.98 -4.61
CA THR A 25 -3.53 5.07 -3.67
C THR A 25 -2.27 5.80 -3.23
N VAL A 26 -1.23 5.06 -2.86
CA VAL A 26 0.07 5.63 -2.46
C VAL A 26 0.68 6.44 -3.63
N GLU A 27 0.70 5.87 -4.83
CA GLU A 27 1.22 6.54 -6.03
C GLU A 27 0.53 7.89 -6.27
N LYS A 28 -0.81 7.93 -6.23
CA LYS A 28 -1.58 9.18 -6.38
C LYS A 28 -1.26 10.23 -5.32
N LEU A 29 -0.98 9.80 -4.09
CA LEU A 29 -0.60 10.70 -3.01
C LEU A 29 0.84 11.22 -3.18
N CYS A 30 1.71 10.46 -3.85
CA CYS A 30 3.07 10.85 -4.18
C CYS A 30 3.19 11.74 -5.43
N VAL A 31 2.27 11.68 -6.40
CA VAL A 31 2.24 12.56 -7.58
C VAL A 31 2.48 14.05 -7.24
N PRO A 32 1.73 14.68 -6.31
CA PRO A 32 1.98 16.08 -5.96
C PRO A 32 3.35 16.29 -5.30
N LEU A 33 3.93 15.30 -4.62
CA LEU A 33 5.25 15.43 -4.01
C LEU A 33 6.36 15.62 -5.04
N ASN A 34 6.19 15.10 -6.25
CA ASN A 34 7.19 15.20 -7.30
C ASN A 34 7.20 16.56 -8.02
N HIS A 35 6.12 17.36 -7.93
CA HIS A 35 5.89 18.51 -8.81
C HIS A 35 5.44 19.80 -8.08
N THR A 36 5.35 19.81 -6.74
CA THR A 36 4.80 20.98 -5.99
C THR A 36 5.78 21.63 -5.02
N ASN A 37 5.48 22.89 -4.67
CA ASN A 37 6.18 23.67 -3.66
C ASN A 37 6.18 22.97 -2.29
N LEU A 38 7.31 23.04 -1.57
CA LEU A 38 7.56 22.44 -0.25
C LEU A 38 6.39 22.60 0.75
N LYS A 39 5.71 23.76 0.78
CA LYS A 39 4.55 23.98 1.66
C LYS A 39 3.37 23.02 1.38
N LEU A 40 3.12 22.72 0.10
CA LEU A 40 2.08 21.78 -0.30
C LEU A 40 2.47 20.34 0.06
N MET A 41 3.74 19.98 -0.10
CA MET A 41 4.25 18.66 0.28
C MET A 41 4.03 18.37 1.77
N ILE A 42 4.43 19.31 2.63
CA ILE A 42 4.25 19.18 4.09
C ILE A 42 2.77 19.01 4.44
N LYS A 43 1.88 19.76 3.77
CA LYS A 43 0.43 19.66 3.99
C LYS A 43 -0.15 18.30 3.58
N LYS A 44 0.47 17.59 2.62
CA LYS A 44 0.00 16.29 2.10
C LYS A 44 0.59 15.08 2.83
N MET A 45 1.72 15.26 3.51
CA MET A 45 2.43 14.21 4.25
C MET A 45 1.55 13.47 5.30
N PRO A 46 0.69 14.14 6.09
CA PRO A 46 -0.19 13.43 7.03
C PRO A 46 -1.16 12.45 6.34
N ASN A 47 -1.66 12.80 5.15
CA ASN A 47 -2.56 11.93 4.40
C ASN A 47 -1.83 10.71 3.83
N LEU A 48 -0.58 10.89 3.38
CA LEU A 48 0.27 9.79 2.94
C LEU A 48 0.57 8.83 4.09
N LEU A 49 0.99 9.35 5.25
CA LEU A 49 1.25 8.55 6.44
C LEU A 49 0.00 7.79 6.91
N LYS A 50 -1.17 8.44 6.87
CA LYS A 50 -2.45 7.77 7.18
C LYS A 50 -2.74 6.62 6.21
N ALA A 51 -2.56 6.83 4.91
CA ALA A 51 -2.76 5.77 3.92
C ALA A 51 -1.81 4.59 4.15
N LEU A 52 -0.54 4.85 4.42
CA LEU A 52 0.46 3.84 4.76
C LEU A 52 0.11 3.08 6.06
N GLY A 53 -0.37 3.78 7.08
CA GLY A 53 -0.85 3.15 8.32
C GLY A 53 -2.03 2.21 8.09
N LEU A 54 -2.99 2.60 7.24
CA LEU A 54 -4.12 1.74 6.88
C LEU A 54 -3.66 0.50 6.09
N ILE A 55 -2.69 0.66 5.18
CA ILE A 55 -2.10 -0.46 4.44
C ILE A 55 -1.44 -1.45 5.39
N TYR A 56 -0.65 -0.97 6.36
CA TYR A 56 -0.02 -1.81 7.36
C TYR A 56 -1.03 -2.57 8.24
N GLN A 57 -2.17 -1.94 8.57
CA GLN A 57 -3.21 -2.57 9.39
C GLN A 57 -4.04 -3.62 8.64
N HIS A 58 -4.31 -3.41 7.35
CA HIS A 58 -5.28 -4.22 6.60
C HIS A 58 -4.67 -5.17 5.57
N SER A 59 -3.45 -4.92 5.08
CA SER A 59 -2.80 -5.82 4.12
C SER A 59 -2.15 -6.98 4.84
N THR A 60 -2.48 -8.21 4.46
CA THR A 60 -1.78 -9.41 4.93
C THR A 60 -0.34 -9.52 4.42
N PHE A 61 0.02 -8.78 3.37
CA PHE A 61 1.37 -8.73 2.82
C PHE A 61 2.19 -7.59 3.43
N TYR A 62 1.64 -6.37 3.47
CA TYR A 62 2.33 -5.18 3.95
C TYR A 62 2.27 -4.98 5.48
N ASN A 63 1.65 -5.88 6.24
CA ASN A 63 1.63 -5.84 7.72
C ASN A 63 2.96 -6.25 8.38
N THR A 64 4.01 -6.54 7.61
CA THR A 64 5.34 -6.83 8.15
C THR A 64 6.28 -5.67 7.86
N PHE A 65 7.22 -5.42 8.77
CA PHE A 65 8.23 -4.36 8.60
C PHE A 65 9.03 -4.53 7.30
N SER A 66 9.43 -5.76 6.97
CA SER A 66 10.21 -6.07 5.76
C SER A 66 9.48 -5.70 4.48
N ASN A 67 8.17 -5.98 4.39
CA ASN A 67 7.39 -5.66 3.19
C ASN A 67 6.97 -4.20 3.15
N MET A 68 6.68 -3.60 4.32
CA MET A 68 6.29 -2.19 4.42
C MET A 68 7.43 -1.24 4.06
N THR A 69 8.66 -1.57 4.45
CA THR A 69 9.84 -0.72 4.17
C THR A 69 10.15 -0.54 2.70
N VAL A 70 9.74 -1.48 1.84
CA VAL A 70 9.82 -1.34 0.38
C VAL A 70 9.06 -0.10 -0.11
N LEU A 71 7.95 0.27 0.55
CA LEU A 71 7.17 1.47 0.21
C LEU A 71 7.83 2.78 0.66
N PHE A 72 8.78 2.73 1.61
CA PHE A 72 9.50 3.91 2.09
C PHE A 72 10.79 4.18 1.31
N VAL A 73 11.34 3.16 0.65
CA VAL A 73 12.58 3.27 -0.15
C VAL A 73 12.29 3.79 -1.57
N LYS A 74 11.07 3.61 -2.06
CA LYS A 74 10.60 4.12 -3.36
C LYS A 74 9.95 5.50 -3.22
#